data_AF-A0A2E3MA59-F1
#
_entry.id   AF-A0A2E3MA59-F1
#
_cell.length_a   1.000
_cell.length_b   1.000
_cell.length_c   1.000
_cell.angle_alpha   90.00
_cell.angle_beta   90.00
_cell.angle_gamma   90.00
#
_symmetry.space_group_name_H-M   'P 1'
#
loop_
_entity.id
_entity.type
_entity.pdbx_description
1 polymer ?
#
loop_
_entity_poly.entity_id
_entity_poly.type
_entity_poly.pdbx_seq_one_letter_code
_entity_poly.pdbx_strand_id
1 'polypeptide(L)'
;MLKLFGSMECHKTNYYKSLLADMRLPYEFLDVVQNKKNAEALKRLYKSEKLNFPTLIIGEKRLRNPNKEELLKWINKINTPNYEHNSRQEKT
;
A
#
# COMPACT_ATOMS: atom_id res chain seq x y z
N MET A 1 -6.29 -7.40 2.49
CA MET A 1 -4.88 -7.77 2.23
C MET A 1 -4.05 -6.52 1.99
N LEU A 2 -2.90 -6.35 2.64
CA LEU A 2 -2.01 -5.19 2.50
C LEU A 2 -0.95 -5.47 1.42
N LYS A 3 -0.70 -4.50 0.53
CA LYS A 3 0.34 -4.58 -0.51
C LYS A 3 1.31 -3.41 -0.41
N LEU A 4 2.59 -3.65 -0.61
CA LEU A 4 3.63 -2.62 -0.71
C LEU A 4 4.33 -2.72 -2.07
N PHE A 5 4.06 -1.76 -2.96
CA PHE A 5 4.83 -1.57 -4.19
C PHE A 5 6.10 -0.80 -3.86
N GLY A 6 7.26 -1.31 -4.25
CA GLY A 6 8.55 -0.67 -3.96
C GLY A 6 9.72 -1.35 -4.63
N SER A 7 10.93 -1.03 -4.16
CA SER A 7 12.18 -1.67 -4.57
C SER A 7 13.08 -1.86 -3.36
N MET A 8 13.87 -2.94 -3.35
CA MET A 8 14.87 -3.22 -2.33
C MET A 8 15.96 -2.13 -2.21
N GLU A 9 16.23 -1.40 -3.29
CA GLU A 9 17.24 -0.34 -3.33
C GLU A 9 16.70 1.03 -2.85
N CYS A 10 15.41 1.12 -2.53
CA CYS A 10 14.77 2.36 -2.14
C CYS A 10 14.70 2.51 -0.61
N HIS A 11 15.40 3.51 -0.06
CA HIS A 11 15.40 3.81 1.38
C HIS A 11 13.99 3.93 1.97
N LYS A 12 13.07 4.61 1.28
CA LYS A 12 11.69 4.78 1.74
C LYS A 12 10.90 3.47 1.69
N THR A 13 11.16 2.60 0.71
CA THR A 13 10.54 1.27 0.69
C THR A 13 11.01 0.44 1.88
N ASN A 14 12.32 0.43 2.15
CA ASN A 14 12.89 -0.31 3.27
C ASN A 14 12.36 0.20 4.62
N TYR A 15 12.15 1.51 4.76
CA TYR A 15 11.45 2.07 5.92
C TYR A 15 10.08 1.42 6.15
N TYR A 16 9.23 1.30 5.12
CA TYR A 16 7.92 0.64 5.29
C TYR A 16 8.05 -0.85 5.56
N LYS A 17 9.02 -1.54 4.97
CA LYS A 17 9.26 -2.97 5.25
C LYS A 17 9.58 -3.19 6.72
N SER A 18 10.48 -2.41 7.30
CA SER A 18 10.81 -2.47 8.73
C SER A 18 9.61 -2.11 9.59
N LEU A 19 8.94 -0.99 9.29
CA LEU A 19 7.78 -0.55 10.05
C LEU A 19 6.66 -1.60 10.07
N LEU A 20 6.33 -2.21 8.93
CA LEU A 20 5.30 -3.27 8.85
C LEU A 20 5.74 -4.55 9.58
N ALA A 21 7.03 -4.89 9.55
CA ALA A 21 7.58 -6.02 10.29
C ALA A 21 7.52 -5.79 11.81
N ASP A 22 7.87 -4.59 12.29
CA ASP A 22 7.79 -4.20 13.70
C ASP A 22 6.35 -4.29 14.21
N MET A 23 5.37 -3.94 13.37
CA MET A 23 3.94 -4.06 13.66
C MET A 23 3.39 -5.48 13.47
N ARG A 24 4.23 -6.44 13.04
CA ARG A 24 3.85 -7.82 12.70
C ARG A 24 2.66 -7.90 11.72
N LEU A 25 2.59 -6.94 10.80
CA LEU A 25 1.51 -6.88 9.82
C LEU A 25 1.90 -7.69 8.58
N PRO A 26 1.13 -8.72 8.20
CA PRO A 26 1.38 -9.45 6.98
C PRO A 26 1.11 -8.55 5.76
N TYR A 27 1.99 -8.60 4.77
CA TYR A 27 1.84 -7.87 3.53
C TYR A 27 2.48 -8.60 2.35
N GLU A 28 1.96 -8.30 1.16
CA GLU A 28 2.57 -8.71 -0.10
C GLU A 28 3.55 -7.62 -0.56
N PHE A 29 4.83 -7.98 -0.71
CA PHE A 29 5.82 -7.08 -1.31
C PHE A 29 5.83 -7.24 -2.83
N LEU A 30 5.64 -6.14 -3.54
CA LEU A 30 5.57 -6.08 -5.00
C LEU A 30 6.75 -5.25 -5.51
N ASP A 31 7.86 -5.95 -5.78
CA ASP A 31 9.05 -5.30 -6.33
C ASP A 31 8.77 -4.80 -7.74
N VAL A 32 8.92 -3.50 -7.99
CA VAL A 32 8.64 -2.87 -9.29
C VAL A 32 9.89 -2.67 -10.15
N VAL A 33 11.08 -2.94 -9.61
CA VAL A 33 12.33 -2.92 -10.36
C VAL A 33 12.59 -4.31 -10.95
N GLN A 34 12.40 -5.35 -10.15
CA GLN A 34 12.69 -6.73 -10.55
C GLN A 34 11.52 -7.44 -11.26
N ASN A 35 10.29 -6.87 -11.20
CA ASN A 35 9.11 -7.47 -11.82
C ASN A 35 8.31 -6.47 -12.66
N LYS A 36 8.35 -6.66 -13.98
CA LYS A 36 7.65 -5.82 -14.96
C LYS A 36 6.13 -5.79 -14.76
N LYS A 37 5.51 -6.90 -14.36
CA LYS A 37 4.05 -6.94 -14.11
C LYS A 37 3.67 -6.06 -12.92
N ASN A 38 4.48 -6.05 -11.87
CA ASN A 38 4.28 -5.18 -10.71
C ASN A 38 4.47 -3.71 -11.07
N ALA A 39 5.47 -3.41 -11.91
CA ALA A 39 5.71 -2.06 -12.44
C ALA A 39 4.51 -1.55 -13.23
N GLU A 40 3.96 -2.37 -14.14
CA GLU A 40 2.77 -2.05 -14.92
C GLU A 40 1.54 -1.89 -14.03
N ALA A 41 1.35 -2.78 -13.06
CA ALA A 41 0.26 -2.68 -12.08
C ALA A 41 0.34 -1.37 -11.30
N LEU A 42 1.53 -0.96 -10.83
CA LEU A 42 1.73 0.32 -10.15
C LEU A 42 1.41 1.51 -11.06
N LYS A 43 1.87 1.50 -12.32
CA LYS A 43 1.59 2.57 -13.28
C LYS A 43 0.09 2.74 -13.50
N ARG A 44 -0.66 1.64 -13.65
CA ARG A 44 -2.12 1.66 -13.83
C ARG A 44 -2.88 2.29 -12.65
N LEU A 45 -2.25 2.40 -11.47
CA LEU A 45 -2.87 3.11 -10.35
C LEU A 45 -2.94 4.63 -10.59
N TYR A 46 -2.03 5.19 -11.38
CA TYR A 46 -1.92 6.64 -11.55
C TYR A 46 -2.19 7.02 -13.01
N LYS A 47 -2.72 8.23 -13.22
CA LYS A 47 -2.79 8.81 -14.57
C LYS A 47 -1.38 9.06 -15.15
N SER A 48 -0.37 9.17 -14.30
CA SER A 48 1.02 9.27 -14.74
C SER A 48 1.61 7.89 -14.96
N GLU A 49 2.32 7.71 -16.07
CA GLU A 49 3.03 6.46 -16.39
C GLU A 49 4.33 6.26 -15.57
N LYS A 50 4.46 7.01 -14.48
CA LYS A 50 5.63 6.99 -13.59
C LYS A 50 5.48 5.89 -12.53
N LEU A 51 6.61 5.34 -12.10
CA LEU A 51 6.67 4.43 -10.97
C LEU A 51 6.61 5.23 -9.66
N ASN A 52 5.38 5.53 -9.22
CA ASN A 52 5.12 6.29 -8.00
C ASN A 52 5.26 5.42 -6.73
N PHE A 53 6.45 4.92 -6.41
CA PHE A 53 6.71 4.11 -5.22
C PHE A 53 7.52 4.86 -4.15
N PRO A 54 7.48 4.43 -2.86
CA PRO A 54 6.63 3.36 -2.32
C PRO A 54 5.14 3.71 -2.33
N THR A 55 4.31 2.74 -2.68
CA THR A 55 2.84 2.85 -2.63
C THR A 55 2.27 1.68 -1.86
N LEU A 56 1.43 1.98 -0.86
CA LEU A 56 0.71 0.99 -0.09
C LEU A 56 -0.74 0.89 -0.57
N ILE A 57 -1.24 -0.34 -0.68
CA ILE A 57 -2.67 -0.62 -0.84
C ILE A 57 -3.16 -1.31 0.44
N ILE A 58 -4.19 -0.74 1.06
CA ILE A 58 -4.80 -1.21 2.31
C ILE A 58 -6.30 -1.33 2.05
N GLY A 59 -6.77 -2.56 1.80
CA GLY A 59 -8.12 -2.77 1.28
C GLY A 59 -8.27 -2.08 -0.08
N GLU A 60 -9.21 -1.15 -0.19
CA GLU A 60 -9.41 -0.34 -1.40
C GLU A 60 -8.60 0.96 -1.38
N LYS A 61 -8.01 1.32 -0.24
CA LYS A 61 -7.27 2.57 -0.10
C LYS A 61 -5.88 2.44 -0.70
N ARG A 62 -5.53 3.38 -1.57
CA ARG A 62 -4.17 3.62 -2.06
C ARG A 62 -3.52 4.80 -1.33
N LEU A 63 -2.30 4.61 -0.84
CA LEU A 63 -1.49 5.63 -0.17
C LEU A 63 -0.10 5.72 -0.83
N ARG A 64 0.25 6.87 -1.40
CA ARG A 64 1.57 7.11 -2.00
C ARG A 64 2.48 7.70 -0.94
N ASN A 65 3.51 6.95 -0.52
CA ASN A 65 4.49 7.38 0.48
C ASN A 65 3.87 8.13 1.69
N PRO A 66 2.87 7.54 2.38
CA PRO A 66 2.19 8.19 3.51
C PRO A 66 3.13 8.40 4.69
N ASN A 67 2.91 9.42 5.52
CA ASN A 67 3.60 9.47 6.81
C ASN A 67 3.10 8.35 7.75
N LYS A 68 3.80 8.13 8.87
CA LYS A 68 3.47 7.07 9.83
C LYS A 68 2.05 7.20 10.38
N GLU A 69 1.62 8.42 10.71
CA GLU A 69 0.29 8.68 11.27
C GLU A 69 -0.84 8.35 10.29
N GLU A 70 -0.69 8.75 9.02
CA GLU A 70 -1.65 8.44 7.96
C GLU A 70 -1.73 6.93 7.73
N LEU A 71 -0.59 6.25 7.71
CA LEU A 71 -0.54 4.80 7.58
C LEU A 71 -1.27 4.10 8.73
N LEU A 72 -0.98 4.48 9.98
CA LEU A 72 -1.63 3.93 11.17
C LEU A 72 -3.13 4.18 11.19
N LYS A 73 -3.58 5.38 10.79
CA LYS A 73 -5.00 5.70 10.67
C LYS A 73 -5.74 4.71 9.76
N TRP A 74 -5.15 4.34 8.63
CA TRP A 74 -5.79 3.41 7.69
C TRP A 74 -5.69 1.95 8.14
N ILE A 75 -4.59 1.54 8.76
CA ILE A 75 -4.47 0.21 9.38
C ILE A 75 -5.52 0.03 10.47
N ASN A 76 -5.70 1.02 11.35
CA ASN A 76 -6.69 0.94 12.43
C ASN A 76 -8.12 0.87 11.90
N LYS A 77 -8.43 1.60 10.82
CA LYS A 77 -9.75 1.53 10.17
C LYS A 77 -10.09 0.13 9.67
N ILE A 78 -9.16 -0.59 9.03
CA ILE A 78 -9.47 -1.94 8.54
C ILE A 78 -9.58 -2.97 9.66
N ASN A 79 -8.97 -2.72 10.83
CA ASN A 79 -9.06 -3.59 11.99
C ASN A 79 -10.30 -3.31 12.85
N THR A 80 -11.07 -2.25 12.57
CA THR A 80 -12.33 -2.01 13.28
C THR A 80 -13.49 -2.84 12.69
N PRO A 81 -14.31 -3.51 13.53
CA PRO A 81 -15.38 -4.42 13.10
C PRO A 81 -16.39 -3.84 12.10
N ASN A 82 -16.56 -2.52 12.08
CA ASN A 82 -17.58 -1.85 11.28
C ASN A 82 -17.11 -1.39 9.88
N TYR A 83 -15.85 -1.62 9.50
CA TYR A 83 -15.32 -1.12 8.22
C TYR A 83 -15.87 -1.88 6.99
N GLU A 84 -16.11 -3.19 7.10
CA GLU A 84 -16.62 -3.98 5.96
C GLU A 84 -18.08 -3.69 5.58
N HIS A 85 -18.88 -3.10 6.49
CA HIS A 85 -20.28 -2.77 6.21
C HIS A 85 -20.43 -1.48 5.37
N ASN A 86 -19.51 -0.52 5.52
CA ASN A 86 -19.64 0.79 4.89
C ASN A 86 -19.04 0.86 3.47
N SER A 87 -18.08 -0.01 3.11
CA SER A 87 -17.44 0.03 1.79
C SER A 87 -18.27 -0.59 0.65
N ARG A 88 -19.42 -1.22 0.95
CA ARG A 88 -20.33 -1.79 -0.06
C ARG A 88 -21.49 -0.86 -0.47
N GLN A 89 -21.68 0.29 0.19
CA GLN A 89 -22.86 1.13 -0.01
C GLN A 89 -22.63 2.39 -0.85
N GLU A 90 -21.41 2.70 -1.29
CA GLU A 90 -21.14 3.86 -2.16
C GLU A 90 -21.03 3.48 -3.65
N LYS A 91 -21.97 2.65 -4.13
CA LYS A 91 -22.19 2.39 -5.56
C LYS A 91 -23.69 2.50 -5.87
N THR A 92 -24.19 3.72 -5.95
CA THR A 92 -25.45 4.10 -6.61
C THR A 92 -25.21 5.41 -7.34
#